data_AF-A0A953GFG5-F1
#
_entry.id   AF-A0A953GFG5-F1
#
_cell.length_a   1.000
_cell.length_b   1.000
_cell.length_c   1.000
_cell.angle_alpha   90.00
_cell.angle_beta   90.00
_cell.angle_gamma   90.00
#
_symmetry.space_group_name_H-M   'P 1'
#
loop_
_entity.id
_entity.type
_entity.pdbx_description
1 polymer ?
#
loop_
_entity_poly.entity_id
_entity_poly.type
_entity_poly.pdbx_seq_one_letter_code
_entity_poly.pdbx_strand_id
1 'polypeptide(L)'
;MNWKYWCWKLVTIVIFIYVFSAGLLIPLKPGIEEILPSRGRAGEKLGLQIKAYNTSFTKGSIEVFIKSRDSFWIKTKDLNIADDRTLSANFNVPNFLPDASSLSQYSIIVSSSYDGAFVIPGKLILSQDSVNLTEAQRLWSGVDPQFASLSKMKFPYRNILYETIRNTFFHVSLWFAMFALLGASVYHSYKYLSTNHLDHDMKAYAQVRTAILFGLLGLATGSLWARFTWGSWWTNDVKLNMAALSMLIYAAYLILRAGISEIDRKARISAAFNVFALIAIVPLIFILPRLTDSLHPGNGGNPAFGSEDMDNSLRKVFYPAVTGFIMLGFWLSGLLYRAEKLHLRIEDRLT
;
A
#
# COMPACT_ATOMS: atom_id res chain seq x y z
N MET A 1 -36.62 16.91 -8.68
CA MET A 1 -35.31 16.21 -8.62
C MET A 1 -35.49 14.93 -7.81
N ASN A 2 -35.22 13.76 -8.39
CA ASN A 2 -35.53 12.49 -7.73
C ASN A 2 -34.42 12.15 -6.71
N TRP A 3 -34.64 12.51 -5.45
CA TRP A 3 -33.65 12.49 -4.35
C TRP A 3 -32.93 11.13 -4.19
N LYS A 4 -33.64 10.02 -4.44
CA LYS A 4 -33.09 8.66 -4.41
C LYS A 4 -31.93 8.43 -5.39
N TYR A 5 -31.90 9.14 -6.52
CA TYR A 5 -30.84 9.01 -7.53
C TYR A 5 -29.62 9.89 -7.26
N TRP A 6 -29.75 10.86 -6.36
CA TRP A 6 -28.70 11.83 -6.04
C TRP A 6 -28.02 11.57 -4.70
N CYS A 7 -28.71 10.96 -3.72
CA CYS A 7 -28.16 10.79 -2.37
C CYS A 7 -26.82 10.05 -2.36
N TRP A 8 -26.70 8.95 -3.11
CA TRP A 8 -25.47 8.16 -3.13
C TRP A 8 -24.32 8.88 -3.84
N LYS A 9 -24.61 9.74 -4.84
CA LYS A 9 -23.58 10.56 -5.51
C LYS A 9 -23.03 11.64 -4.59
N LEU A 10 -23.91 12.27 -3.80
CA LEU A 10 -23.49 13.23 -2.77
C LEU A 10 -22.63 12.53 -1.71
N VAL A 11 -23.02 11.33 -1.28
CA VAL A 11 -22.21 10.50 -0.39
C VAL A 11 -20.84 10.20 -1.01
N THR A 12 -20.77 9.85 -2.30
CA THR A 12 -19.49 9.66 -3.01
C THR A 12 -18.60 10.91 -2.93
N ILE A 13 -19.18 12.10 -3.15
CA ILE A 13 -18.43 13.37 -3.06
C ILE A 13 -17.90 13.60 -1.65
N VAL A 14 -18.74 13.41 -0.61
CA VAL A 14 -18.33 13.57 0.79
C VAL A 14 -17.21 12.60 1.16
N ILE A 15 -17.29 11.35 0.70
CA ILE A 15 -16.23 10.35 0.88
C ILE A 15 -14.93 10.84 0.26
N PHE A 16 -14.95 11.36 -0.97
CA PHE A 16 -13.73 11.86 -1.61
C PHE A 16 -13.16 13.08 -0.89
N ILE A 17 -14.00 14.03 -0.46
CA ILE A 17 -13.53 15.17 0.35
C ILE A 17 -12.78 14.66 1.57
N TYR A 18 -13.35 13.70 2.31
CA TYR A 18 -12.69 13.08 3.45
C TYR A 18 -11.38 12.37 3.07
N VAL A 19 -11.38 11.56 1.99
CA VAL A 19 -10.20 10.79 1.57
C VAL A 19 -9.06 11.70 1.15
N PHE A 20 -9.33 12.75 0.38
CA PHE A 20 -8.32 13.71 -0.03
C PHE A 20 -7.84 14.56 1.16
N SER A 21 -8.74 15.03 2.04
CA SER A 21 -8.33 15.82 3.19
C SER A 21 -7.56 14.99 4.21
N ALA A 22 -8.13 13.89 4.70
CA ALA A 22 -7.49 13.02 5.70
C ALA A 22 -6.25 12.33 5.12
N GLY A 23 -6.35 11.84 3.88
CA GLY A 23 -5.28 11.13 3.20
C GLY A 23 -4.06 11.98 2.90
N LEU A 24 -4.20 13.30 2.73
CA LEU A 24 -3.08 14.22 2.47
C LEU A 24 -2.63 15.04 3.69
N LEU A 25 -3.54 15.35 4.63
CA LEU A 25 -3.24 16.24 5.76
C LEU A 25 -2.82 15.52 7.05
N ILE A 26 -3.21 14.25 7.24
CA ILE A 26 -2.76 13.50 8.44
C ILE A 26 -1.25 13.22 8.29
N PRO A 27 -0.39 13.67 9.22
CA PRO A 27 1.05 13.49 9.07
C PRO A 27 1.48 12.04 9.32
N LEU A 28 2.66 11.67 8.81
CA LEU A 28 3.29 10.41 9.18
C LEU A 28 3.79 10.45 10.63
N LYS A 29 4.01 9.29 11.23
CA LYS A 29 4.71 9.16 12.51
C LYS A 29 6.18 9.59 12.32
N PRO A 30 6.83 10.04 13.40
CA PRO A 30 8.27 10.24 13.38
C PRO A 30 9.00 8.91 13.10
N GLY A 31 10.20 9.01 12.53
CA GLY A 31 11.00 7.85 12.18
C GLY A 31 12.47 8.17 12.03
N ILE A 32 13.33 7.16 12.03
CA ILE A 32 14.75 7.32 11.74
C ILE A 32 14.96 7.09 10.24
N GLU A 33 15.61 8.03 9.56
CA GLU A 33 15.99 7.94 8.15
C GLU A 33 17.31 7.20 8.02
N GLU A 34 18.29 7.61 8.83
CA GLU A 34 19.67 7.19 8.69
C GLU A 34 20.41 7.20 10.04
N ILE A 35 21.37 6.30 10.17
CA ILE A 35 22.35 6.28 11.26
C ILE A 35 23.76 6.19 10.67
N LEU A 36 24.70 6.96 11.22
CA LEU A 36 26.10 6.98 10.81
C LEU A 36 27.02 6.99 12.05
N PRO A 37 28.02 6.10 12.16
CA PRO A 37 28.25 4.94 11.29
C PRO A 37 27.19 3.85 11.53
N SER A 38 27.05 2.94 10.56
CA SER A 38 26.18 1.76 10.67
C SER A 38 26.89 0.52 11.24
N ARG A 39 28.17 0.66 11.61
CA ARG A 39 29.01 -0.40 12.16
C ARG A 39 29.76 0.10 13.39
N GLY A 40 30.00 -0.80 14.33
CA GLY A 40 30.81 -0.56 15.52
C GLY A 40 31.37 -1.85 16.09
N ARG A 41 32.18 -1.74 17.15
CA ARG A 41 32.80 -2.87 17.83
C ARG A 41 32.47 -2.86 19.32
N ALA A 42 32.33 -4.04 19.90
CA ALA A 42 32.23 -4.26 21.33
C ALA A 42 33.49 -3.73 22.03
N GLY A 43 33.31 -3.09 23.18
CA GLY A 43 34.38 -2.49 23.99
C GLY A 43 34.87 -1.12 23.54
N GLU A 44 34.36 -0.60 22.42
CA GLU A 44 34.74 0.71 21.90
C GLU A 44 33.64 1.77 22.15
N LYS A 45 34.04 3.04 22.08
CA LYS A 45 33.10 4.16 22.06
C LYS A 45 32.50 4.28 20.66
N LEU A 46 31.18 4.33 20.58
CA LEU A 46 30.43 4.44 19.33
C LEU A 46 29.63 5.75 19.33
N GLY A 47 30.08 6.73 18.56
CA GLY A 47 29.33 7.96 18.31
C GLY A 47 28.41 7.81 17.11
N LEU A 48 27.09 7.75 17.33
CA LEU A 48 26.08 7.63 16.30
C LEU A 48 25.44 8.98 15.99
N GLN A 49 25.60 9.47 14.77
CA GLN A 49 24.75 10.51 14.22
C GLN A 49 23.44 9.89 13.73
N ILE A 50 22.31 10.41 14.20
CA ILE A 50 20.97 9.94 13.86
C ILE A 50 20.24 11.07 13.15
N LYS A 51 19.80 10.79 11.92
CA LYS A 51 18.92 11.68 11.15
C LYS A 51 17.52 11.11 11.10
N ALA A 52 16.54 11.94 11.43
CA ALA A 52 15.16 11.56 11.60
C ALA A 52 14.20 12.32 10.68
N TYR A 53 13.00 11.78 10.56
CA TYR A 53 11.88 12.29 9.78
C TYR A 53 10.72 12.66 10.69
N ASN A 54 10.12 13.82 10.44
CA ASN A 54 8.93 14.32 11.15
C ASN A 54 9.04 14.28 12.69
N THR A 55 10.19 14.70 13.21
CA THR A 55 10.52 14.83 14.63
C THR A 55 10.61 16.29 15.05
N SER A 56 10.66 16.52 16.36
CA SER A 56 10.86 17.79 17.04
C SER A 56 11.78 17.58 18.24
N PHE A 57 13.02 17.16 18.00
CA PHE A 57 13.98 16.83 19.06
C PHE A 57 14.25 17.98 20.04
N THR A 58 14.06 19.23 19.64
CA THR A 58 14.25 20.38 20.55
C THR A 58 13.11 20.58 21.55
N LYS A 59 11.97 19.88 21.39
CA LYS A 59 10.72 20.12 22.15
C LYS A 59 10.46 19.12 23.28
N GLY A 60 11.44 18.34 23.71
CA GLY A 60 11.27 17.40 24.82
C GLY A 60 12.55 16.69 25.23
N SER A 61 12.44 15.86 26.26
CA SER A 61 13.50 14.92 26.64
C SER A 61 13.63 13.82 25.59
N ILE A 62 14.87 13.53 25.21
CA ILE A 62 15.23 12.49 24.25
C ILE A 62 16.04 11.40 24.94
N GLU A 63 15.69 10.15 24.63
CA GLU A 63 16.43 8.97 25.04
C GLU A 63 16.72 8.12 23.81
N VAL A 64 17.95 7.58 23.72
CA VAL A 64 18.36 6.74 22.60
C VAL A 64 18.88 5.41 23.13
N PHE A 65 18.42 4.34 22.49
CA PHE A 65 18.68 2.97 22.90
C PHE A 65 19.21 2.14 21.73
N ILE A 66 20.10 1.19 22.04
CA ILE A 66 20.44 0.08 21.16
C ILE A 66 19.73 -1.16 21.73
N LYS A 67 18.98 -1.87 20.87
CA LYS A 67 18.25 -3.09 21.20
C LYS A 67 18.77 -4.29 20.42
N SER A 68 19.06 -5.39 21.12
CA SER A 68 19.36 -6.69 20.50
C SER A 68 18.10 -7.42 20.01
N ARG A 69 18.26 -8.52 19.28
CA ARG A 69 17.12 -9.37 18.88
C ARG A 69 16.42 -10.00 20.08
N ASP A 70 17.19 -10.44 21.07
CA ASP A 70 16.71 -11.09 22.29
C ASP A 70 16.25 -10.10 23.38
N SER A 71 15.91 -8.87 22.99
CA SER A 71 15.38 -7.79 23.86
C SER A 71 16.30 -7.39 25.02
N PHE A 72 17.61 -7.36 24.75
CA PHE A 72 18.58 -6.69 25.61
C PHE A 72 18.82 -5.25 25.16
N TRP A 73 19.04 -4.36 26.12
CA TRP A 73 19.08 -2.92 25.88
C TRP A 73 20.31 -2.26 26.48
N ILE A 74 20.83 -1.25 25.78
CA ILE A 74 21.71 -0.23 26.34
C ILE A 74 21.18 1.16 25.99
N LYS A 75 21.23 2.05 26.98
CA LYS A 75 20.83 3.46 26.86
C LYS A 75 22.07 4.35 26.92
N THR A 76 22.15 5.34 26.05
CA THR A 76 23.21 6.36 26.18
C THR A 76 22.87 7.40 27.24
N LYS A 77 23.91 7.97 27.87
CA LYS A 77 23.82 9.13 28.75
C LYS A 77 24.40 10.40 28.10
N ASP A 78 25.01 10.27 26.92
CA ASP A 78 25.71 11.34 26.23
C ASP A 78 25.02 11.58 24.88
N LEU A 79 24.23 12.65 24.85
CA LEU A 79 23.40 13.07 23.73
C LEU A 79 23.67 14.53 23.41
N ASN A 80 23.83 14.83 22.12
CA ASN A 80 23.89 16.21 21.62
C ASN A 80 22.80 16.40 20.55
N ILE A 81 21.85 17.30 20.80
CA ILE A 81 20.77 17.61 19.87
C ILE A 81 21.22 18.77 19.00
N ALA A 82 21.38 18.53 17.70
CA ALA A 82 21.80 19.58 16.76
C ALA A 82 20.61 20.43 16.30
N ASP A 83 19.51 19.77 15.96
CA ASP A 83 18.27 20.40 15.52
C ASP A 83 17.07 19.44 15.74
N ASP A 84 15.88 19.82 15.26
CA ASP A 84 14.66 19.03 15.42
C ASP A 84 14.70 17.63 14.77
N ARG A 85 15.65 17.36 13.87
CA ARG A 85 15.75 16.14 13.07
C ARG A 85 17.08 15.42 13.21
N THR A 86 18.09 16.05 13.82
CA THR A 86 19.43 15.51 13.90
C THR A 86 19.94 15.54 15.33
N LEU A 87 20.45 14.40 15.79
CA LEU A 87 21.12 14.27 17.08
C LEU A 87 22.34 13.36 16.96
N SER A 88 23.27 13.49 17.91
CA SER A 88 24.40 12.59 18.09
C SER A 88 24.28 11.88 19.42
N ALA A 89 24.53 10.57 19.43
CA ALA A 89 24.41 9.69 20.58
C ALA A 89 25.68 8.87 20.76
N ASN A 90 26.39 9.07 21.88
CA ASN A 90 27.64 8.36 22.16
C ASN A 90 27.37 7.18 23.10
N PHE A 91 27.70 5.97 22.66
CA PHE A 91 27.56 4.75 23.45
C PHE A 91 28.93 4.25 23.86
N ASN A 92 29.05 3.80 25.11
CA ASN A 92 30.13 2.91 25.52
C ASN A 92 29.62 1.49 25.29
N VAL A 93 29.98 0.89 24.16
CA VAL A 93 29.48 -0.46 23.81
C VAL A 93 30.17 -1.47 24.74
N PRO A 94 29.43 -2.32 25.46
CA PRO A 94 30.06 -3.31 26.34
C PRO A 94 30.97 -4.28 25.59
N ASN A 95 31.97 -4.85 26.28
CA ASN A 95 32.94 -5.78 25.69
C ASN A 95 32.31 -7.08 25.17
N PHE A 96 31.15 -7.46 25.71
CA PHE A 96 30.41 -8.66 25.31
C PHE A 96 29.01 -8.28 24.88
N LEU A 97 28.59 -8.82 23.74
CA LEU A 97 27.27 -8.60 23.18
C LEU A 97 26.33 -9.75 23.56
N PRO A 98 25.01 -9.50 23.68
CA PRO A 98 24.05 -10.48 24.15
C PRO A 98 23.68 -11.54 23.10
N ASP A 99 24.41 -11.60 21.98
CA ASP A 99 24.16 -12.50 20.86
C ASP A 99 25.30 -13.52 20.73
N ALA A 100 24.97 -14.77 20.38
CA ALA A 100 25.94 -15.86 20.24
C ALA A 100 26.85 -15.75 18.99
N SER A 101 26.63 -14.74 18.15
CA SER A 101 27.37 -14.52 16.91
C SER A 101 28.43 -13.44 17.09
N SER A 102 29.57 -13.57 16.40
CA SER A 102 30.64 -12.56 16.39
C SER A 102 30.24 -11.27 15.65
N LEU A 103 29.17 -11.32 14.85
CA LEU A 103 28.61 -10.18 14.13
C LEU A 103 27.08 -10.24 14.21
N SER A 104 26.46 -9.19 14.78
CA SER A 104 25.02 -9.17 15.03
C SER A 104 24.39 -7.83 14.65
N GLN A 105 23.11 -7.87 14.28
CA GLN A 105 22.32 -6.70 13.92
C GLN A 105 21.49 -6.19 15.10
N TYR A 106 21.56 -4.90 15.36
CA TYR A 106 20.87 -4.20 16.43
C TYR A 106 19.95 -3.13 15.88
N SER A 107 18.88 -2.88 16.63
CA SER A 107 17.92 -1.83 16.33
C SER A 107 18.25 -0.57 17.12
N ILE A 108 18.05 0.59 16.52
CA ILE A 108 18.15 1.87 17.23
C ILE A 108 16.75 2.37 17.50
N ILE A 109 16.48 2.70 18.77
CA ILE A 109 15.23 3.29 19.21
C ILE A 109 15.53 4.70 19.72
N VAL A 110 14.74 5.66 19.26
CA VAL A 110 14.70 7.00 19.83
C VAL A 110 13.34 7.18 20.50
N SER A 111 13.35 7.59 21.77
CA SER A 111 12.15 7.96 22.51
C SER A 111 12.19 9.44 22.81
N SER A 112 11.13 10.14 22.42
CA SER A 112 10.90 11.54 22.73
C SER A 112 9.64 11.66 23.58
N SER A 113 9.69 12.48 24.64
CA SER A 113 8.48 12.82 25.39
C SER A 113 7.46 13.61 24.57
N TYR A 114 7.88 14.26 23.49
CA TYR A 114 7.02 15.03 22.60
C TYR A 114 6.54 14.23 21.37
N ASP A 115 7.40 13.40 20.79
CA ASP A 115 7.16 12.67 19.53
C ASP A 115 6.85 11.18 19.71
N GLY A 116 6.99 10.66 20.93
CA GLY A 116 6.86 9.25 21.23
C GLY A 116 8.11 8.45 20.83
N ALA A 117 8.02 7.13 20.89
CA ALA A 117 9.11 6.25 20.49
C ALA A 117 8.98 5.75 19.05
N PHE A 118 10.12 5.65 18.37
CA PHE A 118 10.23 5.12 17.02
C PHE A 118 11.58 4.43 16.81
N VAL A 119 11.63 3.53 15.83
CA VAL A 119 12.72 2.54 15.70
C VAL A 119 13.18 2.39 14.25
N ILE A 120 14.48 2.14 14.07
CA ILE A 120 15.04 1.57 12.84
C ILE A 120 15.59 0.16 13.13
N PRO A 121 14.92 -0.89 12.63
CA PRO A 121 15.29 -2.25 12.97
C PRO A 121 16.56 -2.70 12.25
N GLY A 122 17.46 -3.35 12.98
CA GLY A 122 18.60 -4.10 12.44
C GLY A 122 19.63 -3.31 11.61
N LYS A 123 19.66 -1.98 11.73
CA LYS A 123 20.51 -1.11 10.90
C LYS A 123 21.93 -0.97 11.43
N LEU A 124 22.13 -1.14 12.74
CA LEU A 124 23.45 -1.11 13.36
C LEU A 124 24.04 -2.53 13.39
N ILE A 125 25.27 -2.69 12.94
CA ILE A 125 25.99 -3.96 13.03
C ILE A 125 27.11 -3.80 14.06
N LEU A 126 27.13 -4.66 15.07
CA LEU A 126 28.22 -4.70 16.04
C LEU A 126 29.00 -6.01 15.91
N SER A 127 30.32 -5.90 15.98
CA SER A 127 31.22 -7.05 16.05
C SER A 127 31.82 -7.23 17.44
N GLN A 128 32.07 -8.48 17.83
CA GLN A 128 32.78 -8.84 19.06
C GLN A 128 33.86 -9.90 18.76
N ASP A 129 34.99 -9.82 19.46
CA ASP A 129 36.13 -10.73 19.24
C ASP A 129 35.93 -12.08 19.92
N SER A 130 35.16 -12.10 21.02
CA SER A 130 34.87 -13.29 21.80
C SER A 130 33.45 -13.22 22.35
N VAL A 131 32.79 -14.38 22.45
CA VAL A 131 31.40 -14.49 22.90
C VAL A 131 31.39 -14.93 24.36
N ASN A 132 30.77 -14.12 25.23
CA ASN A 132 30.50 -14.48 26.62
C ASN A 132 29.09 -14.00 27.02
N LEU A 133 28.11 -14.90 26.89
CA LEU A 133 26.70 -14.57 27.10
C LEU A 133 26.37 -14.25 28.56
N THR A 134 27.02 -14.93 29.51
CA THR A 134 26.78 -14.71 30.95
C THR A 134 27.19 -13.30 31.35
N GLU A 135 28.33 -12.84 30.85
CA GLU A 135 28.78 -11.47 31.13
C GLU A 135 27.98 -10.44 30.33
N ALA A 136 27.62 -10.74 29.08
CA ALA A 136 26.75 -9.89 28.29
C ALA A 136 25.39 -9.61 28.97
N GLN A 137 24.78 -10.62 29.59
CA GLN A 137 23.51 -10.48 30.33
C GLN A 137 23.62 -9.58 31.57
N ARG A 138 24.82 -9.39 32.12
CA ARG A 138 25.06 -8.45 33.23
C ARG A 138 25.28 -7.03 32.73
N LEU A 139 25.93 -6.89 31.58
CA LEU A 139 26.28 -5.61 30.98
C LEU A 139 25.10 -4.94 30.25
N TRP A 140 24.16 -5.73 29.76
CA TRP A 140 22.97 -5.27 29.08
C TRP A 140 21.73 -5.40 29.98
N SER A 141 20.82 -4.43 29.88
CA SER A 141 19.55 -4.52 30.60
C SER A 141 18.61 -5.49 29.90
N GLY A 142 18.09 -6.48 30.63
CA GLY A 142 16.96 -7.31 30.20
C GLY A 142 15.58 -6.70 30.51
N VAL A 143 15.54 -5.50 31.10
CA VAL A 143 14.30 -4.79 31.41
C VAL A 143 13.90 -3.91 30.24
N ASP A 144 12.68 -4.09 29.75
CA ASP A 144 12.12 -3.28 28.67
C ASP A 144 11.87 -1.83 29.13
N PRO A 145 12.38 -0.84 28.38
CA PRO A 145 12.06 0.56 28.65
C PRO A 145 10.57 0.84 28.46
N GLN A 146 10.01 1.71 29.30
CA GLN A 146 8.66 2.23 29.08
C GLN A 146 8.72 3.41 28.12
N PHE A 147 8.03 3.28 26.98
CA PHE A 147 7.96 4.33 25.98
C PHE A 147 6.67 5.14 26.12
N ALA A 148 6.78 6.47 25.95
CA ALA A 148 5.61 7.34 25.91
C ALA A 148 4.70 6.97 24.71
N SER A 149 3.42 6.73 25.01
CA SER A 149 2.39 6.52 23.99
C SER A 149 1.74 7.85 23.62
N LEU A 150 1.83 8.24 22.35
CA LEU A 150 1.11 9.40 21.85
C LEU A 150 -0.23 9.01 21.24
N SER A 151 -1.29 9.71 21.66
CA SER A 151 -2.67 9.38 21.27
C SER A 151 -3.10 9.94 19.90
N LYS A 152 -2.30 10.80 19.26
CA LYS A 152 -2.70 11.48 18.01
C LYS A 152 -2.66 10.52 16.82
N MET A 153 -3.70 10.56 15.99
CA MET A 153 -3.73 9.80 14.74
C MET A 153 -2.63 10.30 13.80
N LYS A 154 -1.69 9.42 13.48
CA LYS A 154 -0.63 9.62 12.49
C LYS A 154 -0.49 8.34 11.69
N PHE A 155 -0.19 8.46 10.40
CA PHE A 155 0.08 7.29 9.55
C PHE A 155 1.46 6.69 9.88
N PRO A 156 1.67 5.38 9.71
CA PRO A 156 2.97 4.79 10.00
C PRO A 156 4.06 5.32 9.07
N TYR A 157 5.24 5.57 9.63
CA TYR A 157 6.44 5.84 8.85
C TYR A 157 7.08 4.52 8.41
N ARG A 158 7.42 4.43 7.13
CA ARG A 158 8.20 3.33 6.55
C ARG A 158 9.36 3.94 5.77
N ASN A 159 10.58 3.57 6.13
CA ASN A 159 11.84 4.10 5.59
C ASN A 159 12.05 3.87 4.07
N ILE A 160 11.25 3.03 3.42
CA ILE A 160 11.28 2.84 1.95
C ILE A 160 10.16 3.64 1.28
N LEU A 161 9.03 3.87 1.96
CA LEU A 161 7.83 4.47 1.36
C LEU A 161 7.74 5.98 1.61
N TYR A 162 8.11 6.45 2.80
CA TYR A 162 7.87 7.84 3.24
C TYR A 162 6.42 8.26 2.93
N GLU A 163 6.25 9.45 2.34
CA GLU A 163 4.95 10.02 1.98
C GLU A 163 4.24 9.24 0.85
N THR A 164 4.95 8.42 0.07
CA THR A 164 4.35 7.62 -1.01
C THR A 164 3.40 6.54 -0.48
N ILE A 165 3.44 6.20 0.82
CA ILE A 165 2.49 5.28 1.44
C ILE A 165 1.03 5.72 1.25
N ARG A 166 0.79 7.03 1.10
CA ARG A 166 -0.55 7.60 0.82
C ARG A 166 -1.11 7.17 -0.53
N ASN A 167 -0.25 6.80 -1.49
CA ASN A 167 -0.69 6.30 -2.79
C ASN A 167 -1.49 5.00 -2.66
N THR A 168 -1.35 4.27 -1.54
CA THR A 168 -2.20 3.12 -1.19
C THR A 168 -3.69 3.47 -1.24
N PHE A 169 -4.09 4.68 -0.83
CA PHE A 169 -5.51 5.09 -0.84
C PHE A 169 -6.08 5.23 -2.25
N PHE A 170 -5.24 5.51 -3.24
CA PHE A 170 -5.67 5.77 -4.62
C PHE A 170 -5.40 4.56 -5.50
N HIS A 171 -4.14 4.16 -5.62
CA HIS A 171 -3.70 3.05 -6.48
C HIS A 171 -4.47 1.76 -6.19
N VAL A 172 -4.51 1.32 -4.93
CA VAL A 172 -5.14 0.06 -4.56
C VAL A 172 -6.66 0.15 -4.71
N SER A 173 -7.27 1.28 -4.37
CA SER A 173 -8.72 1.50 -4.53
C SER A 173 -9.18 1.46 -5.98
N LEU A 174 -8.34 1.89 -6.93
CA LEU A 174 -8.62 1.77 -8.36
C LEU A 174 -8.77 0.30 -8.78
N TRP A 175 -7.92 -0.60 -8.26
CA TRP A 175 -8.04 -2.04 -8.52
C TRP A 175 -9.32 -2.64 -7.94
N PHE A 176 -9.69 -2.27 -6.70
CA PHE A 176 -10.95 -2.73 -6.11
C PHE A 176 -12.17 -2.28 -6.92
N ALA A 177 -12.18 -1.02 -7.38
CA ALA A 177 -13.24 -0.50 -8.24
C ALA A 177 -13.28 -1.21 -9.61
N MET A 178 -12.12 -1.48 -10.22
CA MET A 178 -12.02 -2.29 -11.43
C MET A 178 -12.65 -3.68 -11.20
N PHE A 179 -12.26 -4.41 -10.16
CA PHE A 179 -12.81 -5.74 -9.89
C PHE A 179 -14.30 -5.73 -9.59
N ALA A 180 -14.81 -4.73 -8.86
CA ALA A 180 -16.24 -4.57 -8.62
C ALA A 180 -17.02 -4.36 -9.92
N LEU A 181 -16.49 -3.53 -10.83
CA LEU A 181 -17.08 -3.30 -12.15
C LEU A 181 -17.03 -4.53 -13.04
N LEU A 182 -15.93 -5.29 -13.04
CA LEU A 182 -15.81 -6.53 -13.80
C LEU A 182 -16.72 -7.65 -13.25
N GLY A 183 -16.86 -7.75 -11.92
CA GLY A 183 -17.83 -8.67 -11.31
C GLY A 183 -19.26 -8.33 -11.72
N ALA A 184 -19.62 -7.03 -11.71
CA ALA A 184 -20.92 -6.57 -12.19
C ALA A 184 -21.11 -6.79 -13.70
N SER A 185 -20.05 -6.64 -14.50
CA SER A 185 -20.12 -6.87 -15.95
C SER A 185 -20.35 -8.34 -16.26
N VAL A 186 -19.70 -9.26 -15.55
CA VAL A 186 -19.93 -10.69 -15.68
C VAL A 186 -21.33 -11.08 -15.24
N TYR A 187 -21.85 -10.49 -14.16
CA TYR A 187 -23.26 -10.66 -13.77
C TYR A 187 -24.22 -10.28 -14.91
N HIS A 188 -24.00 -9.14 -15.55
CA HIS A 188 -24.83 -8.72 -16.67
C HIS A 188 -24.60 -9.55 -17.94
N SER A 189 -23.37 -10.00 -18.23
CA SER A 189 -23.08 -10.94 -19.31
C SER A 189 -23.81 -12.27 -19.11
N TYR A 190 -23.81 -12.82 -17.88
CA TYR A 190 -24.60 -14.00 -17.54
C TYR A 190 -26.10 -13.77 -17.75
N LYS A 191 -26.64 -12.66 -17.23
CA LYS A 191 -28.05 -12.29 -17.45
C LYS A 191 -28.40 -12.18 -18.93
N TYR A 192 -27.53 -11.61 -19.75
CA TYR A 192 -27.71 -11.57 -21.21
C TYR A 192 -27.77 -12.99 -21.78
N LEU A 193 -26.80 -13.86 -21.48
CA LEU A 193 -26.76 -15.23 -21.99
C LEU A 193 -28.00 -16.05 -21.60
N SER A 194 -28.60 -15.78 -20.43
CA SER A 194 -29.82 -16.46 -19.99
C SER A 194 -31.12 -15.89 -20.57
N THR A 195 -31.14 -14.63 -21.00
CA THR A 195 -32.40 -13.93 -21.36
C THR A 195 -32.43 -13.41 -22.79
N ASN A 196 -31.28 -13.30 -23.46
CA ASN A 196 -31.08 -12.62 -24.73
C ASN A 196 -31.51 -11.13 -24.73
N HIS A 197 -31.71 -10.50 -23.57
CA HIS A 197 -32.06 -9.08 -23.49
C HIS A 197 -30.84 -8.18 -23.67
N LEU A 198 -30.75 -7.48 -24.80
CA LEU A 198 -29.62 -6.61 -25.18
C LEU A 198 -29.30 -5.51 -24.14
N ASP A 199 -30.27 -5.08 -23.33
CA ASP A 199 -30.01 -4.10 -22.26
C ASP A 199 -28.97 -4.61 -21.23
N HIS A 200 -28.91 -5.92 -20.99
CA HIS A 200 -27.88 -6.53 -20.14
C HIS A 200 -26.49 -6.49 -20.80
N ASP A 201 -26.40 -6.72 -22.11
CA ASP A 201 -25.14 -6.61 -22.84
C ASP A 201 -24.61 -5.17 -22.82
N MET A 202 -25.48 -4.18 -23.04
CA MET A 202 -25.10 -2.76 -22.96
C MET A 202 -24.53 -2.36 -21.60
N LYS A 203 -25.15 -2.85 -20.51
CA LYS A 203 -24.66 -2.62 -19.14
C LYS A 203 -23.29 -3.27 -18.92
N ALA A 204 -23.14 -4.53 -19.32
CA ALA A 204 -21.87 -5.23 -19.23
C ALA A 204 -20.76 -4.50 -19.99
N TYR A 205 -21.04 -4.05 -21.21
CA TYR A 205 -20.08 -3.33 -22.04
C TYR A 205 -19.64 -2.00 -21.40
N ALA A 206 -20.59 -1.20 -20.90
CA ALA A 206 -20.28 0.04 -20.20
C ALA A 206 -19.44 -0.18 -18.93
N GLN A 207 -19.70 -1.27 -18.20
CA GLN A 207 -18.92 -1.64 -17.02
C GLN A 207 -17.51 -2.11 -17.37
N VAL A 208 -17.33 -2.93 -18.41
CA VAL A 208 -16.01 -3.35 -18.88
C VAL A 208 -15.17 -2.14 -19.31
N ARG A 209 -15.73 -1.22 -20.11
CA ARG A 209 -15.00 0.00 -20.52
C ARG A 209 -14.57 0.85 -19.33
N THR A 210 -15.45 0.99 -18.34
CA THR A 210 -15.14 1.74 -17.12
C THR A 210 -14.09 0.99 -16.29
N ALA A 211 -14.18 -0.33 -16.16
CA ALA A 211 -13.17 -1.12 -15.48
C ALA A 211 -11.80 -0.98 -16.15
N ILE A 212 -11.74 -0.99 -17.49
CA ILE A 212 -10.50 -0.79 -18.23
C ILE A 212 -9.87 0.56 -17.91
N LEU A 213 -10.67 1.63 -17.87
CA LEU A 213 -10.17 2.95 -17.45
C LEU A 213 -9.54 2.89 -16.05
N PHE A 214 -10.20 2.26 -15.08
CA PHE A 214 -9.69 2.14 -13.72
C PHE A 214 -8.42 1.27 -13.66
N GLY A 215 -8.36 0.18 -14.43
CA GLY A 215 -7.18 -0.67 -14.54
C GLY A 215 -5.99 0.06 -15.16
N LEU A 216 -6.20 0.87 -16.20
CA LEU A 216 -5.15 1.71 -16.80
C LEU A 216 -4.64 2.77 -15.83
N LEU A 217 -5.55 3.42 -15.08
CA LEU A 217 -5.16 4.33 -14.00
C LEU A 217 -4.42 3.59 -12.86
N GLY A 218 -4.83 2.37 -12.54
CA GLY A 218 -4.14 1.48 -11.61
C GLY A 218 -2.71 1.19 -12.05
N LEU A 219 -2.50 0.82 -13.33
CA LEU A 219 -1.17 0.61 -13.91
C LEU A 219 -0.32 1.88 -13.86
N ALA A 220 -0.88 3.03 -14.26
CA ALA A 220 -0.16 4.30 -14.28
C ALA A 220 0.28 4.74 -12.87
N THR A 221 -0.65 4.70 -11.91
CA THR A 221 -0.37 5.05 -10.50
C THR A 221 0.58 4.06 -9.82
N GLY A 222 0.55 2.78 -10.23
CA GLY A 222 1.47 1.75 -9.75
C GLY A 222 2.88 1.93 -10.31
N SER A 223 2.99 2.24 -11.60
CA SER A 223 4.27 2.54 -12.26
C SER A 223 4.96 3.77 -11.65
N LEU A 224 4.18 4.83 -11.37
CA LEU A 224 4.67 5.99 -10.64
C LEU A 224 5.17 5.61 -9.25
N TRP A 225 4.44 4.76 -8.52
CA TRP A 225 4.85 4.31 -7.20
C TRP A 225 6.13 3.47 -7.22
N ALA A 226 6.27 2.61 -8.21
CA ALA A 226 7.46 1.79 -8.44
C ALA A 226 8.69 2.67 -8.67
N ARG A 227 8.56 3.78 -9.42
CA ARG A 227 9.66 4.71 -9.66
C ARG A 227 10.23 5.29 -8.36
N PHE A 228 9.36 5.69 -7.43
CA PHE A 228 9.79 6.27 -6.15
C PHE A 228 10.25 5.23 -5.12
N THR A 229 9.67 4.03 -5.15
CA THR A 229 9.96 3.00 -4.13
C THR A 229 11.14 2.11 -4.53
N TRP A 230 11.23 1.75 -5.82
CA TRP A 230 12.18 0.77 -6.35
C TRP A 230 13.13 1.35 -7.41
N GLY A 231 13.03 2.65 -7.69
CA GLY A 231 13.91 3.34 -8.64
C GLY A 231 13.61 3.08 -10.11
N SER A 232 12.61 2.25 -10.46
CA SER A 232 12.22 1.96 -11.85
C SER A 232 10.72 2.14 -12.06
N TRP A 233 10.31 2.66 -13.22
CA TRP A 233 8.91 2.77 -13.63
C TRP A 233 8.22 1.41 -13.78
N TRP A 234 9.00 0.37 -14.08
CA TRP A 234 8.51 -1.00 -14.18
C TRP A 234 9.61 -1.95 -13.76
N THR A 235 9.33 -2.83 -12.81
CA THR A 235 10.25 -3.88 -12.37
C THR A 235 9.79 -5.22 -12.93
N ASN A 236 10.70 -6.22 -12.97
CA ASN A 236 10.32 -7.58 -13.34
C ASN A 236 9.61 -8.31 -12.18
N ASP A 237 8.57 -7.67 -11.64
CA ASP A 237 7.73 -8.20 -10.58
C ASP A 237 6.52 -8.92 -11.18
N VAL A 238 6.24 -10.13 -10.67
CA VAL A 238 5.14 -10.98 -11.12
C VAL A 238 3.80 -10.26 -11.09
N LYS A 239 3.49 -9.50 -10.04
CA LYS A 239 2.17 -8.88 -9.84
C LYS A 239 1.99 -7.69 -10.79
N LEU A 240 3.05 -6.92 -11.04
CA LEU A 240 3.09 -5.90 -12.10
C LEU A 240 2.75 -6.53 -13.47
N ASN A 241 3.51 -7.57 -13.85
CA ASN A 241 3.37 -8.20 -15.16
C ASN A 241 1.99 -8.88 -15.33
N MET A 242 1.48 -9.55 -14.29
CA MET A 242 0.15 -10.17 -14.33
C MET A 242 -0.98 -9.14 -14.38
N ALA A 243 -0.82 -7.98 -13.73
CA ALA A 243 -1.73 -6.85 -13.83
C ALA A 243 -1.78 -6.27 -15.26
N ALA A 244 -0.63 -6.07 -15.89
CA ALA A 244 -0.55 -5.63 -17.29
C ALA A 244 -1.17 -6.66 -18.26
N LEU A 245 -0.88 -7.95 -18.06
CA LEU A 245 -1.47 -9.03 -18.87
C LEU A 245 -3.00 -9.07 -18.73
N SER A 246 -3.52 -8.89 -17.52
CA SER A 246 -4.97 -8.81 -17.27
C SER A 246 -5.63 -7.68 -18.05
N MET A 247 -4.95 -6.53 -18.17
CA MET A 247 -5.40 -5.41 -18.99
C MET A 247 -5.36 -5.71 -20.48
N LEU A 248 -4.37 -6.47 -20.96
CA LEU A 248 -4.32 -6.93 -22.36
C LEU A 248 -5.46 -7.90 -22.70
N ILE A 249 -5.84 -8.79 -21.78
CA ILE A 249 -7.00 -9.68 -21.97
C ILE A 249 -8.28 -8.85 -22.18
N TYR A 250 -8.48 -7.80 -21.38
CA TYR A 250 -9.65 -6.92 -21.56
C TYR A 250 -9.53 -5.95 -22.74
N ALA A 251 -8.32 -5.62 -23.20
CA ALA A 251 -8.14 -4.95 -24.49
C ALA A 251 -8.58 -5.87 -25.64
N ALA A 252 -8.23 -7.17 -25.58
CA ALA A 252 -8.68 -8.17 -26.54
C ALA A 252 -10.22 -8.31 -26.56
N TYR A 253 -10.90 -8.21 -25.40
CA TYR A 253 -12.36 -8.14 -25.34
C TYR A 253 -12.92 -6.97 -26.19
N LEU A 254 -12.33 -5.78 -26.10
CA LEU A 254 -12.79 -4.61 -26.86
C LEU A 254 -12.59 -4.82 -28.37
N ILE A 255 -11.42 -5.34 -28.77
CA ILE A 255 -11.09 -5.63 -30.17
C ILE A 255 -12.04 -6.68 -30.74
N LEU A 256 -12.25 -7.79 -30.01
CA LEU A 256 -13.16 -8.86 -30.39
C LEU A 256 -14.58 -8.33 -30.63
N ARG A 257 -15.09 -7.52 -29.70
CA ARG A 257 -16.43 -6.95 -29.80
C ARG A 257 -16.56 -5.98 -30.98
N ALA A 258 -15.53 -5.18 -31.26
CA ALA A 258 -15.53 -4.23 -32.36
C ALA A 258 -15.53 -4.92 -33.74
N GLY A 259 -14.94 -6.13 -33.84
CA GLY A 259 -14.84 -6.88 -35.09
C GLY A 259 -16.11 -7.65 -35.51
N ILE A 260 -17.21 -7.57 -34.76
CA ILE A 260 -18.45 -8.30 -35.06
C ILE A 260 -19.53 -7.28 -35.44
N SER A 261 -20.13 -7.39 -36.63
CA SER A 261 -21.21 -6.47 -37.05
C SER A 261 -22.56 -6.83 -36.44
N GLU A 262 -22.97 -8.09 -36.58
CA GLU A 262 -24.28 -8.59 -36.13
C GLU A 262 -24.47 -8.43 -34.61
N ILE A 263 -25.53 -7.72 -34.21
CA ILE A 263 -25.78 -7.26 -32.82
C ILE A 263 -25.88 -8.44 -31.85
N ASP A 264 -26.71 -9.44 -32.17
CA ASP A 264 -26.92 -10.60 -31.29
C ASP A 264 -25.67 -11.47 -31.19
N ARG A 265 -24.94 -11.64 -32.29
CA ARG A 265 -23.68 -12.38 -32.30
C ARG A 265 -22.61 -11.64 -31.51
N LYS A 266 -22.52 -10.32 -31.66
CA LYS A 266 -21.61 -9.43 -30.92
C LYS A 266 -21.85 -9.56 -29.43
N ALA A 267 -23.09 -9.44 -28.99
CA ALA A 267 -23.47 -9.51 -27.59
C ALA A 267 -23.18 -10.90 -26.99
N ARG A 268 -23.52 -11.98 -27.70
CA ARG A 268 -23.27 -13.36 -27.24
C ARG A 268 -21.79 -13.71 -27.11
N ILE A 269 -20.99 -13.41 -28.13
CA ILE A 269 -19.55 -13.69 -28.12
C ILE A 269 -18.85 -12.82 -27.07
N SER A 270 -19.23 -11.53 -26.97
CA SER A 270 -18.69 -10.64 -25.94
C SER A 270 -19.00 -11.16 -24.54
N ALA A 271 -20.25 -11.53 -24.27
CA ALA A 271 -20.66 -12.01 -22.96
C ALA A 271 -19.89 -13.26 -22.54
N ALA A 272 -19.73 -14.24 -23.45
CA ALA A 272 -18.94 -15.44 -23.19
C ALA A 272 -17.46 -15.11 -22.92
N PHE A 273 -16.86 -14.22 -23.73
CA PHE A 273 -15.47 -13.79 -23.52
C PHE A 273 -15.29 -13.07 -22.19
N ASN A 274 -16.23 -12.20 -21.79
CA ASN A 274 -16.14 -11.46 -20.52
C ASN A 274 -16.12 -12.40 -19.31
N VAL A 275 -16.97 -13.44 -19.31
CA VAL A 275 -16.96 -14.48 -18.28
C VAL A 275 -15.61 -15.19 -18.24
N PHE A 276 -15.11 -15.62 -19.40
CA PHE A 276 -13.80 -16.27 -19.52
C PHE A 276 -12.66 -15.37 -19.04
N ALA A 277 -12.65 -14.10 -19.43
CA ALA A 277 -11.63 -13.13 -19.07
C ALA A 277 -11.53 -12.93 -17.56
N LEU A 278 -12.66 -12.80 -16.86
CA LEU A 278 -12.66 -12.66 -15.41
C LEU A 278 -12.10 -13.91 -14.72
N ILE A 279 -12.50 -15.10 -15.19
CA ILE A 279 -11.99 -16.38 -14.68
C ILE A 279 -10.46 -16.46 -14.89
N ALA A 280 -9.97 -16.07 -16.06
CA ALA A 280 -8.55 -16.06 -16.38
C ALA A 280 -7.73 -15.09 -15.50
N ILE A 281 -8.30 -13.96 -15.09
CA ILE A 281 -7.61 -12.96 -14.28
C ILE A 281 -7.44 -13.39 -12.82
N VAL A 282 -8.37 -14.21 -12.28
CA VAL A 282 -8.28 -14.70 -10.90
C VAL A 282 -6.93 -15.38 -10.60
N PRO A 283 -6.47 -16.40 -11.35
CA PRO A 283 -5.17 -17.01 -11.10
C PRO A 283 -4.00 -16.04 -11.34
N LEU A 284 -4.10 -15.16 -12.34
CA LEU A 284 -3.04 -14.19 -12.66
C LEU A 284 -2.80 -13.21 -11.51
N ILE A 285 -3.84 -12.67 -10.88
CA ILE A 285 -3.70 -11.61 -9.88
C ILE A 285 -3.65 -12.15 -8.46
N PHE A 286 -4.37 -13.22 -8.15
CA PHE A 286 -4.51 -13.70 -6.77
C PHE A 286 -3.72 -14.97 -6.47
N ILE A 287 -3.42 -15.81 -7.46
CA ILE A 287 -2.75 -17.09 -7.21
C ILE A 287 -1.25 -16.97 -7.51
N LEU A 288 -0.87 -16.63 -8.74
CA LEU A 288 0.54 -16.59 -9.17
C LEU A 288 1.43 -15.69 -8.29
N PRO A 289 1.03 -14.46 -7.90
CA PRO A 289 1.88 -13.60 -7.07
C PRO A 289 2.12 -14.13 -5.65
N ARG A 290 1.28 -15.06 -5.17
CA ARG A 290 1.45 -15.70 -3.86
C ARG A 290 2.35 -16.92 -3.91
N LEU A 291 2.54 -17.51 -5.09
CA LEU A 291 3.40 -18.66 -5.34
C LEU A 291 4.84 -18.27 -5.71
N THR A 292 5.12 -16.97 -5.77
CA THR A 292 6.40 -16.42 -6.25
C THR A 292 6.83 -15.25 -5.36
N ASP A 293 8.13 -14.95 -5.38
CA ASP A 293 8.65 -13.76 -4.70
C ASP A 293 8.17 -12.49 -5.43
N SER A 294 7.69 -11.52 -4.67
CA SER A 294 7.19 -10.26 -5.20
C SER A 294 7.54 -9.11 -4.27
N LEU A 295 7.85 -7.96 -4.87
CA LEU A 295 8.15 -6.71 -4.19
C LEU A 295 6.93 -6.09 -3.52
N HIS A 296 5.71 -6.56 -3.86
CA HIS A 296 4.51 -6.03 -3.24
C HIS A 296 4.32 -6.55 -1.81
N PRO A 297 3.76 -5.72 -0.91
CA PRO A 297 3.40 -6.17 0.43
C PRO A 297 2.34 -7.29 0.41
N GLY A 298 2.42 -8.21 1.36
CA GLY A 298 1.45 -9.31 1.53
C GLY A 298 1.59 -10.47 0.55
N ASN A 299 2.82 -10.75 0.08
CA ASN A 299 3.16 -11.94 -0.70
C ASN A 299 3.98 -12.94 0.14
N GLY A 300 4.09 -14.21 -0.30
CA GLY A 300 4.75 -15.27 0.46
C GLY A 300 3.83 -16.03 1.45
N GLY A 301 2.53 -16.12 1.15
CA GLY A 301 1.55 -16.91 1.93
C GLY A 301 0.75 -16.13 2.98
N ASN A 302 1.11 -14.88 3.29
CA ASN A 302 0.31 -14.01 4.15
C ASN A 302 -0.84 -13.35 3.35
N PRO A 303 -2.11 -13.38 3.78
CA PRO A 303 -3.19 -12.70 3.08
C PRO A 303 -2.94 -11.19 3.01
N ALA A 304 -2.71 -10.65 1.81
CA ALA A 304 -2.76 -9.20 1.57
C ALA A 304 -3.97 -8.58 2.29
N PHE A 305 -3.71 -7.67 3.23
CA PHE A 305 -4.67 -7.00 4.14
C PHE A 305 -5.02 -7.72 5.45
N GLY A 306 -4.19 -8.63 5.97
CA GLY A 306 -4.29 -9.14 7.34
C GLY A 306 -4.21 -8.02 8.41
N SER A 307 -4.55 -8.30 9.67
CA SER A 307 -4.37 -7.37 10.81
C SER A 307 -2.94 -6.81 10.86
N GLU A 308 -1.97 -7.67 10.54
CA GLU A 308 -0.53 -7.38 10.54
C GLU A 308 -0.04 -6.58 9.31
N ASP A 309 -0.79 -6.56 8.21
CA ASP A 309 -0.31 -6.00 6.94
C ASP A 309 -0.63 -4.50 6.74
N MET A 310 -1.60 -3.96 7.49
CA MET A 310 -2.05 -2.57 7.32
C MET A 310 -2.37 -1.93 8.67
N ASP A 311 -1.69 -0.83 9.01
CA ASP A 311 -1.91 -0.06 10.24
C ASP A 311 -3.36 0.47 10.32
N ASN A 312 -3.95 0.44 11.52
CA ASN A 312 -5.34 0.86 11.74
C ASN A 312 -5.61 2.33 11.36
N SER A 313 -4.61 3.20 11.43
CA SER A 313 -4.73 4.59 10.96
C SER A 313 -4.92 4.67 9.45
N LEU A 314 -4.19 3.86 8.66
CA LEU A 314 -4.35 3.79 7.21
C LEU A 314 -5.73 3.25 6.84
N ARG A 315 -6.23 2.23 7.54
CA ARG A 315 -7.56 1.62 7.28
C ARG A 315 -8.70 2.62 7.32
N LYS A 316 -8.62 3.61 8.23
CA LYS A 316 -9.65 4.65 8.40
C LYS A 316 -9.83 5.50 7.14
N VAL A 317 -8.80 5.68 6.32
CA VAL A 317 -8.87 6.40 5.05
C VAL A 317 -8.98 5.44 3.86
N PHE A 318 -8.29 4.31 3.93
CA PHE A 318 -8.24 3.32 2.87
C PHE A 318 -9.62 2.73 2.51
N TYR A 319 -10.41 2.26 3.48
CA TYR A 319 -11.70 1.66 3.16
C TYR A 319 -12.72 2.67 2.62
N PRO A 320 -12.83 3.90 3.16
CA PRO A 320 -13.61 4.94 2.50
C PRO A 320 -13.13 5.23 1.08
N ALA A 321 -11.82 5.25 0.83
CA ALA A 321 -11.30 5.43 -0.53
C ALA A 321 -11.76 4.30 -1.47
N VAL A 322 -11.65 3.04 -1.05
CA VAL A 322 -12.14 1.88 -1.81
C VAL A 322 -13.62 2.03 -2.13
N THR A 323 -14.45 2.34 -1.12
CA THR A 323 -15.90 2.57 -1.31
C THR A 323 -16.15 3.74 -2.28
N GLY A 324 -15.46 4.86 -2.11
CA GLY A 324 -15.59 6.04 -2.97
C GLY A 324 -15.27 5.75 -4.43
N PHE A 325 -14.16 5.05 -4.70
CA PHE A 325 -13.77 4.66 -6.06
C PHE A 325 -14.74 3.64 -6.68
N ILE A 326 -15.26 2.67 -5.91
CA ILE A 326 -16.30 1.75 -6.39
C ILE A 326 -17.55 2.52 -6.80
N MET A 327 -18.05 3.41 -5.92
CA MET A 327 -19.23 4.23 -6.22
C MET A 327 -19.01 5.12 -7.44
N LEU A 328 -17.84 5.77 -7.55
CA LEU A 328 -17.46 6.56 -8.71
C LEU A 328 -17.44 5.71 -9.99
N GLY A 329 -16.88 4.51 -9.93
CA GLY A 329 -16.87 3.57 -11.04
C GLY A 329 -18.28 3.24 -11.53
N PHE A 330 -19.19 2.89 -10.63
CA PHE A 330 -20.59 2.64 -11.00
C PHE A 330 -21.31 3.89 -11.51
N TRP A 331 -20.98 5.08 -11.00
CA TRP A 331 -21.49 6.33 -11.55
C TRP A 331 -21.04 6.54 -12.99
N LEU A 332 -19.74 6.47 -13.26
CA LEU A 332 -19.19 6.63 -14.60
C LEU A 332 -19.74 5.60 -15.57
N SER A 333 -19.81 4.33 -15.15
CA SER A 333 -20.42 3.26 -15.94
C SER A 333 -21.89 3.52 -16.25
N GLY A 334 -22.67 4.00 -15.27
CA GLY A 334 -24.07 4.36 -15.48
C GLY A 334 -24.28 5.59 -16.38
N LEU A 335 -23.31 6.51 -16.44
CA LEU A 335 -23.29 7.59 -17.44
C LEU A 335 -23.02 7.03 -18.83
N LEU A 336 -22.00 6.18 -18.96
CA LEU A 336 -21.60 5.57 -20.23
C LEU A 336 -22.73 4.71 -20.81
N TYR A 337 -23.38 3.87 -20.01
CA TYR A 337 -24.55 3.08 -20.43
C TYR A 337 -25.68 3.96 -20.98
N ARG A 338 -25.98 5.09 -20.31
CA ARG A 338 -27.04 6.00 -20.77
C ARG A 338 -26.66 6.70 -22.07
N ALA A 339 -25.39 7.05 -22.25
CA ALA A 339 -24.88 7.61 -23.50
C ALA A 339 -25.01 6.62 -24.66
N GLU A 340 -24.58 5.36 -24.46
CA GLU A 340 -24.73 4.29 -25.46
C GLU A 340 -26.20 4.02 -25.81
N LYS A 341 -27.09 3.99 -24.81
CA LYS A 341 -28.53 3.81 -25.03
C LYS A 341 -29.16 4.95 -25.81
N LEU A 342 -28.67 6.17 -25.61
CA LEU A 342 -29.13 7.32 -26.39
C LEU A 342 -28.62 7.24 -27.82
N HIS A 343 -27.36 6.84 -28.01
CA HIS A 343 -26.74 6.68 -29.33
C HIS A 343 -27.51 5.68 -30.20
N LEU A 344 -27.77 4.48 -29.68
CA LEU A 344 -28.57 3.46 -30.40
C LEU A 344 -29.97 3.96 -30.77
N ARG A 345 -30.64 4.66 -29.85
CA ARG A 345 -31.98 5.25 -30.13
C ARG A 345 -31.95 6.33 -31.21
N ILE A 346 -30.82 7.00 -31.40
CA ILE A 346 -30.66 8.00 -32.44
C ILE A 346 -30.40 7.29 -33.77
N GLU A 347 -29.55 6.27 -33.80
CA GLU A 347 -29.31 5.46 -34.99
C GLU A 347 -30.60 4.80 -35.51
N ASP A 348 -31.38 4.17 -34.62
CA ASP A 348 -32.68 3.57 -34.93
C ASP A 348 -33.71 4.57 -35.49
N ARG A 349 -33.53 5.89 -35.26
CA ARG A 349 -34.42 6.93 -35.80
C ARG A 349 -33.94 7.51 -37.14
N LEU A 350 -32.67 7.29 -37.49
CA LEU A 350 -32.05 7.80 -38.71
C LEU A 350 -32.05 6.77 -39.84
N THR A 351 -32.17 5.48 -39.50
CA THR A 351 -32.43 4.36 -40.42
C THR A 351 -33.91 4.07 -40.53
#